data_AF-A0A6P7TXN8-F1
#
_entry.id   AF-A0A6P7TXN8-F1
#
_cell.length_a   1.000
_cell.length_b   1.000
_cell.length_c   1.000
_cell.angle_alpha   90.00
_cell.angle_beta   90.00
_cell.angle_gamma   90.00
#
_symmetry.space_group_name_H-M   'P 1'
#
loop_
_entity.id
_entity.type
_entity.pdbx_description
1 polymer ?
#
loop_
_entity_poly.entity_id
_entity_poly.type
_entity_poly.pdbx_seq_one_letter_code
_entity_poly.pdbx_strand_id
1 'polypeptide(L)'
;MKRSLTFVRTLLITDCDNIKPGLLTRSGRIKLEIYQKTELSNQNNQKIHQSKRSLQDQRLNEGLNKPLPPENVGFKLLCKMGYQPGKGLGLTKGIVEPLPVEIPQAKFSINLLKRFLSAQKSCENLDLSAGVERPVWDYFWPGCLPQDNEELEFLLVFYLHRVAKNMVPHRGSI
;
A
#
# COMPACT_ATOMS: atom_id res chain seq x y z
N MET A 1 17.30 15.03 49.53
CA MET A 1 17.81 14.92 48.15
C MET A 1 18.28 13.50 47.90
N LYS A 2 17.47 12.65 47.27
CA LYS A 2 17.82 11.26 46.94
C LYS A 2 18.05 11.20 45.42
N ARG A 3 19.30 11.06 44.98
CA ARG A 3 19.62 10.78 43.57
C ARG A 3 19.38 9.28 43.33
N SER A 4 18.40 8.98 42.49
CA SER A 4 18.01 7.62 42.11
C SER A 4 19.13 6.95 41.28
N LEU A 5 19.59 5.80 41.76
CA LEU A 5 20.59 4.92 41.13
C LEU A 5 19.99 4.10 39.96
N THR A 6 19.25 4.76 39.06
CA THR A 6 18.62 4.11 37.89
C THR A 6 19.26 4.48 36.55
N PHE A 7 20.42 5.15 36.55
CA PHE A 7 21.04 5.64 35.31
C PHE A 7 22.23 4.80 34.79
N VAL A 8 22.69 3.75 35.47
CA VAL A 8 23.93 3.02 35.06
C VAL A 8 23.67 1.64 34.46
N ARG A 9 22.40 1.24 34.26
CA ARG A 9 22.09 -0.13 33.77
C ARG A 9 22.09 -0.26 32.24
N THR A 10 21.99 0.82 31.49
CA THR A 10 21.78 0.78 30.03
C THR A 10 23.05 1.00 29.20
N LEU A 11 24.19 1.31 29.81
CA LEU A 11 25.45 1.61 29.08
C LEU A 11 26.38 0.40 28.90
N LEU A 12 26.08 -0.76 29.48
CA LEU A 12 26.96 -1.94 29.42
C LEU A 12 26.43 -3.08 28.53
N ILE A 13 25.41 -2.83 27.70
CA ILE A 13 24.77 -3.85 26.85
C ILE A 13 24.93 -3.47 25.37
N THR A 14 26.14 -3.12 24.93
CA THR A 14 26.43 -2.91 23.50
C THR A 14 27.51 -3.83 22.95
N ASP A 15 28.30 -4.48 23.81
CA ASP A 15 29.43 -5.32 23.39
C ASP A 15 29.28 -6.77 23.85
N CYS A 16 28.07 -7.31 23.76
CA CYS A 16 27.85 -8.74 23.92
C CYS A 16 27.41 -9.27 22.56
N ASP A 17 28.31 -9.93 21.84
CA ASP A 17 27.92 -10.88 20.80
C ASP A 17 26.78 -11.72 21.36
N ASN A 18 25.71 -11.91 20.57
CA ASN A 18 24.48 -12.62 20.95
C ASN A 18 24.77 -14.10 21.27
N ILE A 19 25.47 -14.36 22.37
CA ILE A 19 25.73 -15.66 22.94
C ILE A 19 24.72 -15.79 24.07
N LYS A 20 23.49 -16.18 23.73
CA LYS A 20 22.58 -16.74 24.74
C LYS A 20 23.27 -18.01 25.26
N PRO A 21 23.63 -18.11 26.55
CA PRO A 21 24.32 -19.27 27.08
C PRO A 21 23.32 -20.41 27.26
N GLY A 22 22.90 -20.99 26.15
CA GLY A 22 22.18 -22.25 26.06
C GLY A 22 22.87 -23.08 25.00
N LEU A 23 23.38 -24.25 25.37
CA LEU A 23 24.00 -25.18 24.43
C LEU A 23 22.91 -25.69 23.49
N LEU A 24 22.73 -25.01 22.35
CA LEU A 24 21.81 -25.45 21.32
C LEU A 24 22.19 -26.86 20.88
N THR A 25 21.25 -27.79 20.98
CA THR A 25 21.43 -29.16 20.47
C THR A 25 21.83 -29.13 18.99
N ARG A 26 22.48 -30.18 18.49
CA ARG A 26 22.85 -30.28 17.06
C ARG A 26 21.66 -29.95 16.14
N SER A 27 20.47 -30.43 16.48
CA SER A 27 19.22 -30.15 15.77
C SER A 27 18.80 -28.67 15.84
N GLY A 28 19.01 -28.00 16.97
CA GLY A 28 18.76 -26.57 17.14
C GLY A 28 19.68 -25.70 16.27
N ARG A 29 20.96 -26.07 16.17
CA ARG A 29 21.92 -25.38 15.29
C ARG A 29 21.54 -25.50 13.81
N ILE A 30 21.19 -26.72 13.37
CA ILE A 30 20.75 -26.97 11.99
C ILE A 30 19.48 -26.17 11.67
N LYS A 31 18.50 -26.14 12.58
CA LYS A 31 17.26 -25.37 12.40
C LYS A 31 17.53 -23.86 12.28
N LEU A 32 18.44 -23.31 13.07
CA LEU A 32 18.82 -21.90 12.98
C LEU A 32 19.53 -21.59 11.67
N GLU A 33 20.42 -22.47 11.21
CA GLU A 33 21.12 -22.28 9.93
C GLU A 33 20.14 -22.32 8.74
N ILE A 34 19.16 -23.23 8.78
CA ILE A 34 18.07 -23.30 7.79
C ILE A 34 17.24 -22.01 7.81
N TYR A 35 16.87 -21.52 9.01
CA TYR A 35 16.13 -20.27 9.15
C TYR A 35 16.91 -19.09 8.57
N GLN A 36 18.19 -18.95 8.91
CA GLN A 36 19.05 -17.89 8.38
C GLN A 36 19.18 -17.94 6.86
N LYS A 37 19.38 -19.13 6.27
CA LYS A 37 19.42 -19.32 4.81
C LYS A 37 18.09 -18.98 4.14
N THR A 38 16.98 -19.36 4.77
CA THR A 38 15.63 -19.07 4.26
C THR A 38 15.35 -17.57 4.28
N GLU A 39 15.69 -16.87 5.36
CA GLU A 39 15.57 -15.42 5.46
C GLU A 39 16.41 -14.70 4.40
N LEU A 40 17.66 -15.11 4.20
CA LEU A 40 18.52 -14.57 3.15
C LEU A 40 17.94 -14.81 1.74
N SER A 41 17.40 -16.01 1.49
CA SER A 41 16.75 -16.34 0.21
C SER A 41 15.48 -15.52 0.00
N ASN A 42 14.65 -15.35 1.03
CA ASN A 42 13.44 -14.52 0.99
C ASN A 42 13.80 -13.05 0.70
N GLN A 43 14.83 -12.50 1.35
CA GLN A 43 15.31 -11.14 1.07
C GLN A 43 15.81 -11.00 -0.37
N ASN A 44 16.53 -11.99 -0.89
CA ASN A 44 17.01 -11.99 -2.27
C ASN A 44 15.85 -12.10 -3.28
N ASN A 45 14.89 -12.99 -3.04
CA ASN A 45 13.71 -13.16 -3.90
C ASN A 45 12.81 -11.91 -3.90
N GLN A 46 12.65 -11.25 -2.75
CA GLN A 46 11.96 -9.96 -2.66
C GLN A 46 12.64 -8.87 -3.51
N LYS A 47 13.99 -8.86 -3.57
CA LYS A 47 14.75 -7.92 -4.42
C LYS A 47 14.64 -8.23 -5.91
N ILE A 48 14.61 -9.52 -6.27
CA ILE A 48 14.51 -9.98 -7.66
C ILE A 48 13.11 -9.74 -8.23
N HIS A 49 12.06 -9.99 -7.43
CA HIS A 49 10.68 -9.88 -7.86
C HIS A 49 10.03 -8.60 -7.34
N GLN A 50 10.47 -7.46 -7.88
CA GLN A 50 9.76 -6.20 -7.67
C GLN A 50 8.34 -6.30 -8.27
N SER A 51 7.37 -5.73 -7.56
CA SER A 51 5.99 -5.65 -8.05
C SER A 51 5.94 -4.94 -9.40
N LYS A 52 5.09 -5.43 -10.32
CA LYS A 52 4.86 -4.78 -11.63
C LYS A 52 4.54 -3.29 -11.48
N ARG A 53 3.81 -2.92 -10.42
CA ARG A 53 3.50 -1.53 -10.08
C ARG A 53 4.76 -0.73 -9.75
N SER A 54 5.62 -1.26 -8.89
CA SER A 54 6.90 -0.62 -8.53
C SER A 54 7.80 -0.42 -9.74
N LEU A 55 7.89 -1.43 -10.62
CA LEU A 55 8.67 -1.32 -11.86
C LEU A 55 8.11 -0.29 -12.83
N GLN A 56 6.78 -0.18 -12.91
CA GLN A 56 6.12 0.84 -13.73
C GLN A 56 6.36 2.25 -13.17
N ASP A 57 6.24 2.43 -11.85
CA ASP A 57 6.49 3.70 -11.17
C ASP A 57 7.95 4.14 -11.35
N GLN A 58 8.91 3.22 -11.26
CA GLN A 58 10.32 3.49 -11.54
C GLN A 58 10.54 3.97 -12.98
N ARG A 59 10.01 3.25 -13.98
CA ARG A 59 10.13 3.64 -15.41
C ARG A 59 9.49 5.00 -15.69
N LEU A 60 8.35 5.28 -15.05
CA LEU A 60 7.67 6.57 -15.17
C LEU A 60 8.53 7.69 -14.58
N ASN A 61 9.10 7.48 -13.39
CA ASN A 61 9.98 8.45 -12.74
C ASN A 61 11.26 8.69 -13.56
N GLU A 62 11.86 7.64 -14.10
CA GLU A 62 13.01 7.74 -15.02
C GLU A 62 12.66 8.56 -16.27
N GLY A 63 11.47 8.33 -16.84
CA GLY A 63 10.98 9.09 -17.99
C GLY A 63 10.70 10.55 -17.68
N LEU A 64 10.11 10.86 -16.52
CA LEU A 64 9.85 12.22 -16.07
C LEU A 64 11.13 13.02 -15.78
N ASN A 65 12.15 12.36 -15.22
CA ASN A 65 13.43 13.00 -14.91
C ASN A 65 14.32 13.24 -16.13
N LYS A 66 14.03 12.61 -17.27
CA LYS A 66 14.83 12.74 -18.50
C LYS A 66 14.25 13.83 -19.41
N PRO A 67 15.05 14.83 -19.83
CA PRO A 67 14.58 15.82 -20.80
C PRO A 67 14.25 15.16 -22.14
N LEU A 68 13.27 15.73 -22.87
CA LEU A 68 12.89 15.21 -24.20
C LEU A 68 14.09 15.28 -25.16
N PRO A 69 14.38 14.20 -25.91
CA PRO A 69 15.46 14.21 -26.88
C PRO A 69 15.11 15.12 -28.08
N PRO A 70 16.13 15.71 -28.76
CA PRO A 70 15.90 16.54 -29.94
C PRO A 70 15.29 15.77 -31.12
N GLU A 71 15.37 14.44 -31.09
CA GLU A 71 14.76 13.54 -32.08
C GLU A 71 13.23 13.42 -31.92
N ASN A 72 12.68 13.83 -30.77
CA ASN A 72 11.23 13.82 -30.58
C ASN A 72 10.56 14.77 -31.57
N VAL A 73 9.62 14.24 -32.35
CA VAL A 73 8.87 14.99 -33.38
C VAL A 73 8.24 16.26 -32.81
N GLY A 74 7.66 16.19 -31.62
CA GLY A 74 7.04 17.33 -30.95
C GLY A 74 8.04 18.41 -30.56
N PHE A 75 9.21 18.01 -30.05
CA PHE A 75 10.28 18.96 -29.71
C PHE A 75 10.83 19.65 -30.97
N LYS A 76 11.04 18.90 -32.06
CA LYS A 76 11.46 19.44 -33.36
C LYS A 76 10.46 20.45 -33.91
N LEU A 77 9.16 20.18 -33.76
CA LEU A 77 8.10 21.10 -34.15
C LEU A 77 8.14 22.38 -33.31
N LEU A 78 8.25 22.28 -31.98
CA LEU A 78 8.36 23.43 -31.10
C LEU A 78 9.55 24.33 -31.47
N CYS A 79 10.73 23.74 -31.71
CA CYS A 79 11.91 24.49 -32.15
C CYS A 79 11.67 25.23 -33.47
N LYS A 80 10.95 24.62 -34.44
CA LYS A 80 10.57 25.29 -35.69
C LYS A 80 9.62 26.47 -35.48
N MET A 81 8.80 26.43 -34.44
CA MET A 81 7.93 27.54 -34.04
C MET A 81 8.65 28.62 -33.22
N GLY A 82 9.97 28.50 -33.02
CA GLY A 82 10.78 29.48 -32.29
C GLY A 82 10.94 29.21 -30.79
N TYR A 83 10.52 28.03 -30.31
CA TYR A 83 10.83 27.61 -28.94
C TYR A 83 12.33 27.43 -28.73
N GLN A 84 12.84 27.91 -27.60
CA GLN A 84 14.22 27.71 -27.17
C GLN A 84 14.24 26.79 -25.94
N PRO A 85 15.10 25.76 -25.90
CA PRO A 85 15.18 24.84 -24.77
C PRO A 85 15.50 25.60 -23.48
N GLY A 86 14.75 25.31 -22.42
CA GLY A 86 14.93 25.93 -21.10
C GLY A 86 14.22 27.28 -20.91
N LYS A 87 13.47 27.77 -21.90
CA LYS A 87 12.60 28.94 -21.75
C LYS A 87 11.13 28.53 -21.63
N GLY A 88 10.37 29.30 -20.86
CA GLY A 88 8.92 29.16 -20.80
C GLY A 88 8.24 29.66 -22.07
N LEU A 89 7.06 29.13 -22.36
CA LEU A 89 6.24 29.55 -23.51
C LEU A 89 5.51 30.87 -23.20
N GLY A 90 5.20 31.65 -24.24
CA GLY A 90 4.42 32.89 -24.14
C GLY A 90 5.25 34.18 -24.00
N LEU A 91 4.59 35.31 -24.20
CA LEU A 91 5.23 36.64 -24.29
C LEU A 91 5.87 37.09 -22.96
N THR A 92 5.19 36.82 -21.86
CA THR A 92 5.60 37.18 -20.49
C THR A 92 6.18 35.97 -19.74
N LYS A 93 7.07 35.21 -20.40
CA LYS A 93 7.81 34.07 -19.82
C LYS A 93 6.93 33.12 -18.98
N GLY A 94 6.23 32.20 -19.64
CA GLY A 94 5.42 31.19 -18.97
C GLY A 94 6.21 30.22 -18.10
N ILE A 95 5.48 29.30 -17.48
CA ILE A 95 6.06 28.30 -16.57
C ILE A 95 6.98 27.36 -17.35
N VAL A 96 8.19 27.15 -16.84
CA VAL A 96 9.20 26.26 -17.46
C VAL A 96 9.00 24.82 -17.03
N GLU A 97 8.65 24.61 -15.77
CA GLU A 97 8.48 23.28 -15.18
C GLU A 97 7.00 22.89 -15.11
N PRO A 98 6.66 21.60 -15.31
CA PRO A 98 5.29 21.14 -15.21
C PRO A 98 4.75 21.33 -13.78
N LEU A 99 3.48 21.76 -13.68
CA LEU A 99 2.83 21.90 -12.38
C LEU A 99 2.63 20.51 -11.75
N PRO A 100 3.04 20.28 -10.48
CA PRO A 100 2.83 19.01 -9.83
C PRO A 100 1.33 18.77 -9.63
N VAL A 101 0.84 17.62 -10.09
CA VAL A 101 -0.54 17.19 -9.87
C VAL A 101 -0.54 16.11 -8.79
N GLU A 102 -1.11 16.43 -7.64
CA GLU A 102 -1.38 15.44 -6.61
C GLU A 102 -2.58 14.59 -7.06
N ILE A 103 -2.32 13.37 -7.51
CA ILE A 103 -3.40 12.40 -7.76
C ILE A 103 -3.83 11.87 -6.38
N PRO A 104 -5.03 12.21 -5.88
CA PRO A 104 -5.49 11.66 -4.63
C PRO A 104 -5.59 10.15 -4.80
N GLN A 105 -4.80 9.39 -4.03
CA GLN A 105 -4.99 7.94 -3.97
C GLN A 105 -6.43 7.68 -3.58
N ALA A 106 -7.07 6.71 -4.25
CA ALA A 106 -8.49 6.43 -4.13
C ALA A 106 -8.92 6.34 -2.66
N LYS A 107 -9.33 7.49 -2.10
CA LYS A 107 -10.12 7.57 -0.90
C LYS A 107 -11.43 7.01 -1.37
N PHE A 108 -11.65 5.72 -1.14
CA PHE A 108 -12.99 5.16 -1.22
C PHE A 108 -13.81 6.07 -0.29
N SER A 109 -14.55 7.01 -0.86
CA SER A 109 -14.98 8.16 -0.09
C SER A 109 -15.86 7.64 1.04
N ILE A 110 -15.72 8.20 2.23
CA ILE A 110 -16.57 7.85 3.38
C ILE A 110 -18.05 7.91 2.98
N ASN A 111 -18.41 8.81 2.07
CA ASN A 111 -19.73 8.92 1.48
C ASN A 111 -20.12 7.72 0.60
N LEU A 112 -19.20 7.20 -0.22
CA LEU A 112 -19.42 5.97 -0.99
C LEU A 112 -19.61 4.76 -0.07
N LEU A 113 -18.88 4.71 1.05
CA LEU A 113 -19.04 3.65 2.06
C LEU A 113 -20.41 3.69 2.73
N LYS A 114 -20.82 4.88 3.17
CA LYS A 114 -22.16 5.10 3.73
C LYS A 114 -23.26 4.67 2.74
N ARG A 115 -23.09 4.96 1.45
CA ARG A 115 -24.03 4.52 0.40
C ARG A 115 -24.07 3.00 0.25
N PHE A 116 -22.92 2.33 0.28
CA PHE A 116 -22.86 0.87 0.20
C PHE A 116 -23.53 0.20 1.40
N LEU A 117 -23.26 0.67 2.62
CA LEU A 117 -23.91 0.17 3.85
C LEU A 117 -25.42 0.43 3.84
N SER A 118 -25.85 1.60 3.36
CA SER A 118 -27.27 1.92 3.20
C SER A 118 -27.96 0.97 2.21
N ALA A 119 -27.28 0.61 1.11
CA ALA A 119 -27.81 -0.34 0.15
C ALA A 119 -27.94 -1.75 0.78
N GLN A 120 -26.91 -2.23 1.49
CA GLN A 120 -26.96 -3.52 2.19
C GLN A 120 -28.06 -3.59 3.25
N LYS A 121 -28.26 -2.51 4.02
CA LYS A 121 -29.35 -2.44 5.00
C LYS A 121 -30.72 -2.46 4.32
N SER A 122 -30.83 -1.83 3.14
CA SER A 122 -32.06 -1.87 2.35
C SER A 122 -32.37 -3.30 1.87
N CYS A 123 -31.35 -4.05 1.41
CA CYS A 123 -31.51 -5.45 1.04
C CYS A 123 -31.91 -6.33 2.23
N GLU A 124 -31.28 -6.17 3.40
CA GLU A 124 -31.65 -6.88 4.63
C GLU A 124 -33.12 -6.66 4.99
N ASN A 125 -33.59 -5.41 4.94
CA ASN A 125 -34.98 -5.10 5.25
C ASN A 125 -35.95 -5.74 4.25
N LEU A 126 -35.61 -5.76 2.96
CA LEU A 126 -36.42 -6.39 1.92
C LEU A 126 -36.47 -7.91 2.11
N ASP A 127 -35.33 -8.53 2.37
CA ASP A 127 -35.22 -9.98 2.56
C ASP A 127 -35.99 -10.43 3.81
N LEU A 128 -35.86 -9.70 4.93
CA LEU A 128 -36.62 -9.98 6.15
C LEU A 128 -38.13 -9.85 5.91
N SER A 129 -38.56 -8.85 5.13
CA SER A 129 -39.98 -8.69 4.76
C SER A 129 -40.50 -9.83 3.88
N ALA A 130 -39.60 -10.48 3.12
CA ALA A 130 -39.87 -11.67 2.32
C ALA A 130 -39.74 -12.98 3.13
N GLY A 131 -39.43 -12.92 4.43
CA GLY A 131 -39.27 -14.09 5.30
C GLY A 131 -37.92 -14.80 5.17
N VAL A 132 -36.93 -14.17 4.52
CA VAL A 132 -35.56 -14.68 4.48
C VAL A 132 -34.87 -14.24 5.78
N GLU A 133 -34.58 -15.19 6.66
CA GLU A 133 -33.98 -14.90 7.98
C GLU A 133 -32.46 -14.72 7.94
N ARG A 134 -31.78 -15.24 6.90
CA ARG A 134 -30.32 -15.18 6.77
C ARG A 134 -29.92 -14.95 5.31
N PRO A 135 -28.89 -14.14 5.05
CA PRO A 135 -28.43 -13.92 3.70
C PRO A 135 -27.73 -15.19 3.18
N VAL A 136 -27.79 -15.40 1.86
CA VAL A 136 -27.03 -16.48 1.20
C VAL A 136 -25.52 -16.34 1.43
N TRP A 137 -25.05 -15.09 1.61
CA TRP A 137 -23.67 -14.78 1.92
C TRP A 137 -23.58 -13.72 3.02
N ASP A 138 -22.68 -13.92 3.98
CA ASP A 138 -22.50 -13.04 5.16
C ASP A 138 -22.20 -11.56 4.83
N TYR A 139 -21.75 -11.25 3.61
CA TYR A 139 -21.45 -9.88 3.18
C TYR A 139 -22.65 -9.15 2.54
N PHE A 140 -23.75 -9.85 2.28
CA PHE A 140 -24.94 -9.23 1.65
C PHE A 140 -25.68 -8.33 2.63
N TRP A 141 -25.68 -8.70 3.91
CA TRP A 141 -26.23 -7.91 5.01
C TRP A 141 -25.10 -7.30 5.87
N PRO A 142 -25.36 -6.21 6.60
CA PRO A 142 -24.36 -5.51 7.42
C PRO A 142 -23.95 -6.25 8.72
N GLY A 143 -24.35 -7.52 8.90
CA GLY A 143 -24.46 -8.24 10.18
C GLY A 143 -23.17 -8.59 10.96
N CYS A 144 -22.08 -7.83 10.84
CA CYS A 144 -20.92 -8.03 11.71
C CYS A 144 -20.08 -6.76 11.98
N LEU A 145 -20.62 -5.55 11.71
CA LEU A 145 -19.92 -4.31 12.04
C LEU A 145 -20.35 -3.82 13.45
N PRO A 146 -19.40 -3.57 14.37
CA PRO A 146 -19.70 -2.99 15.69
C PRO A 146 -20.40 -1.63 15.55
N GLN A 147 -21.38 -1.36 16.42
CA GLN A 147 -22.21 -0.15 16.36
C GLN A 147 -21.51 1.14 16.85
N ASP A 148 -20.29 1.08 17.37
CA ASP A 148 -19.62 2.23 18.00
C ASP A 148 -18.60 2.92 17.07
N ASN A 149 -18.62 4.26 17.09
CA ASN A 149 -18.01 5.12 16.07
C ASN A 149 -16.47 5.21 16.07
N GLU A 150 -15.77 4.79 17.11
CA GLU A 150 -14.31 5.04 17.24
C GLU A 150 -13.41 3.96 16.61
N GLU A 151 -13.92 2.76 16.31
CA GLU A 151 -13.16 1.70 15.61
C GLU A 151 -13.52 1.58 14.11
N LEU A 152 -14.46 2.40 13.62
CA LEU A 152 -15.01 2.28 12.28
C LEU A 152 -13.95 2.44 11.18
N GLU A 153 -12.95 3.33 11.31
CA GLU A 153 -11.98 3.51 10.22
C GLU A 153 -11.12 2.26 9.96
N PHE A 154 -10.65 1.60 11.02
CA PHE A 154 -9.83 0.39 10.90
C PHE A 154 -10.66 -0.81 10.46
N LEU A 155 -11.82 -1.01 11.07
CA LEU A 155 -12.71 -2.14 10.75
C LEU A 155 -13.33 -2.03 9.35
N LEU A 156 -13.56 -0.82 8.86
CA LEU A 156 -14.10 -0.58 7.52
C LEU A 156 -13.07 -0.86 6.42
N VAL A 157 -11.78 -0.64 6.67
CA VAL A 157 -10.70 -1.08 5.76
C VAL A 157 -10.66 -2.62 5.71
N PHE A 158 -10.79 -3.31 6.84
CA PHE A 158 -10.87 -4.77 6.87
C PHE A 158 -12.15 -5.30 6.20
N TYR A 159 -13.28 -4.63 6.43
CA TYR A 159 -14.56 -4.94 5.81
C TYR A 159 -14.51 -4.80 4.29
N LEU A 160 -13.99 -3.68 3.78
CA LEU A 160 -13.81 -3.48 2.35
C LEU A 160 -12.80 -4.44 1.74
N HIS A 161 -11.72 -4.76 2.45
CA HIS A 161 -10.75 -5.76 1.97
C HIS A 161 -11.38 -7.16 1.87
N ARG A 162 -12.24 -7.51 2.85
CA ARG A 162 -13.02 -8.76 2.85
C ARG A 162 -14.03 -8.79 1.71
N VAL A 163 -14.79 -7.71 1.52
CA VAL A 163 -15.77 -7.57 0.44
C VAL A 163 -15.07 -7.60 -0.93
N ALA A 164 -13.99 -6.84 -1.12
CA ALA A 164 -13.24 -6.78 -2.38
C ALA A 164 -12.60 -8.11 -2.75
N LYS A 165 -12.05 -8.87 -1.78
CA LYS A 165 -11.51 -10.22 -2.03
C LYS A 165 -12.57 -11.23 -2.42
N ASN A 166 -13.78 -11.11 -1.87
CA ASN A 166 -14.90 -12.02 -2.14
C ASN A 166 -15.74 -11.60 -3.37
N MET A 167 -15.56 -10.38 -3.88
CA MET A 167 -16.13 -9.88 -5.14
C MET A 167 -15.26 -10.17 -6.37
N VAL A 168 -14.03 -10.65 -6.20
CA VAL A 168 -13.24 -11.13 -7.35
C VAL A 168 -13.93 -12.39 -7.87
N PRO A 169 -14.44 -12.41 -9.11
CA PRO A 169 -14.96 -13.66 -9.66
C PRO A 169 -13.84 -14.68 -9.57
N HIS A 170 -14.09 -15.84 -8.94
CA HIS A 170 -13.22 -16.98 -9.11
C HIS A 170 -13.03 -17.13 -10.61
N ARG A 171 -11.82 -16.83 -11.11
CA ARG A 171 -11.49 -17.16 -12.49
C ARG A 171 -11.67 -18.66 -12.55
N GLY A 172 -12.76 -19.09 -13.16
CA GLY A 172 -13.05 -20.50 -13.33
C GLY A 172 -11.82 -21.12 -13.95
N SER A 173 -11.30 -22.16 -13.28
CA SER A 173 -10.48 -23.14 -13.95
C SER A 173 -11.35 -23.74 -15.05
N ILE A 174 -11.09 -23.31 -16.29
CA ILE A 174 -11.33 -24.11 -17.49
C ILE A 174 -10.07 -24.95 -17.67
#